data_AF-M7TV70-F1
#
_entry.id   AF-M7TV70-F1
#
_cell.length_a   1.000
_cell.length_b   1.000
_cell.length_c   1.000
_cell.angle_alpha   90.00
_cell.angle_beta   90.00
_cell.angle_gamma   90.00
#
_symmetry.space_group_name_H-M   'P 1'
#
loop_
_entity.id
_entity.type
_entity.pdbx_description
1 polymer ?
#
loop_
_entity_poly.entity_id
_entity_poly.type
_entity_poly.pdbx_seq_one_letter_code
_entity_poly.pdbx_strand_id
1 'polypeptide(L)'
;MNDLLQKQGNSHEIVNTADEYGRTPLHLAARMGDVELGQVLLDHGADINAQDSDFHPHSVLDIALATNQYSFAKFLLDNGADESLVLKVYQSRLEEMKATIEEERRILTLDNIEYR
;
A
#
# COMPACT_ATOMS: atom_id res chain seq x y z
N MET A 1 -21.56 -29.17 22.78
CA MET A 1 -21.97 -28.88 21.39
C MET A 1 -21.95 -27.37 21.05
N ASN A 2 -21.26 -26.53 21.85
CA ASN A 2 -21.12 -25.07 21.63
C ASN A 2 -19.64 -24.64 21.47
N ASP A 3 -18.74 -25.55 21.12
CA ASP A 3 -17.30 -25.29 21.00
C ASP A 3 -16.84 -25.07 19.54
N LEU A 4 -17.79 -24.98 18.60
CA LEU A 4 -17.51 -24.87 17.16
C LEU A 4 -17.87 -23.49 16.57
N LEU A 5 -18.28 -22.52 17.39
CA LEU A 5 -18.71 -21.18 16.94
C LEU A 5 -17.70 -20.05 17.19
N GLN A 6 -16.49 -20.33 17.69
CA GLN A 6 -15.44 -19.31 17.84
C GLN A 6 -14.30 -19.40 16.82
N LYS A 7 -14.49 -20.14 15.71
CA LYS A 7 -13.51 -20.15 14.60
C LYS A 7 -13.85 -19.20 13.45
N GLN A 8 -14.79 -18.28 13.66
CA GLN A 8 -15.05 -17.15 12.75
C GLN A 8 -14.56 -15.81 13.33
N GLY A 9 -13.56 -15.83 14.22
CA GLY A 9 -13.15 -14.66 15.01
C GLY A 9 -11.79 -14.03 14.71
N ASN A 10 -11.01 -14.51 13.73
CA ASN A 10 -9.60 -14.10 13.60
C ASN A 10 -9.17 -13.54 12.23
N SER A 11 -10.10 -13.22 11.32
CA SER A 11 -9.74 -12.61 10.03
C SER A 11 -9.02 -11.25 10.19
N HIS A 12 -9.33 -10.48 11.24
CA HIS A 12 -8.64 -9.23 11.56
C HIS A 12 -7.22 -9.44 12.09
N GLU A 13 -6.94 -10.55 12.78
CA GLU A 13 -5.62 -10.79 13.38
C GLU A 13 -4.63 -11.37 12.36
N ILE A 14 -5.11 -12.16 11.38
CA ILE A 14 -4.26 -12.77 10.35
C ILE A 14 -3.69 -11.74 9.35
N VAL A 15 -4.44 -10.69 9.02
CA VAL A 15 -4.01 -9.71 8.01
C VAL A 15 -2.86 -8.82 8.49
N ASN A 16 -2.67 -8.75 9.81
CA ASN A 16 -1.56 -8.05 10.46
C ASN A 16 -0.52 -9.01 11.05
N THR A 17 -0.67 -10.32 10.85
CA THR A 17 0.32 -11.29 11.29
C THR A 17 1.59 -11.11 10.47
N ALA A 18 2.70 -10.85 11.14
CA ALA A 18 4.00 -10.65 10.51
C ALA A 18 4.81 -11.95 10.42
N ASP A 19 5.66 -12.06 9.41
CA ASP A 19 6.70 -13.09 9.33
C ASP A 19 7.87 -12.81 10.31
N GLU A 20 8.92 -13.63 10.27
CA GLU A 20 10.12 -13.46 11.10
C GLU A 20 10.87 -12.13 10.86
N TYR A 21 10.58 -11.44 9.76
CA TYR A 21 11.14 -10.15 9.40
C TYR A 21 10.19 -8.99 9.72
N GLY A 22 9.03 -9.23 10.34
CA GLY A 22 8.04 -8.17 10.60
C GLY A 22 7.13 -7.87 9.41
N ARG A 23 7.20 -8.63 8.31
CA ARG A 23 6.42 -8.33 7.10
C ARG A 23 5.02 -8.90 7.21
N THR A 24 4.03 -8.02 7.09
CA THR A 24 2.61 -8.40 7.00
C THR A 24 2.22 -8.84 5.58
N PRO A 25 1.08 -9.52 5.38
CA PRO A 25 0.50 -9.78 4.07
C PRO A 25 0.45 -8.55 3.15
N LEU A 26 0.22 -7.35 3.72
CA LEU A 26 0.16 -6.12 2.95
C LEU A 26 1.54 -5.70 2.39
N HIS A 27 2.65 -5.98 3.09
CA HIS A 27 4.00 -5.81 2.53
C HIS A 27 4.22 -6.70 1.31
N LEU A 28 3.70 -7.94 1.35
CA LEU A 28 3.82 -8.88 0.23
C LEU A 28 3.01 -8.41 -0.99
N ALA A 29 1.78 -7.94 -0.77
CA ALA A 29 0.95 -7.34 -1.82
C ALA A 29 1.63 -6.10 -2.44
N ALA A 30 2.22 -5.23 -1.60
CA ALA A 30 2.96 -4.05 -2.03
C ALA A 30 4.15 -4.41 -2.92
N ARG A 31 4.90 -5.45 -2.55
CA ARG A 31 6.05 -5.94 -3.34
C ARG A 31 5.62 -6.50 -4.70
N MET A 32 4.46 -7.15 -4.76
CA MET A 32 3.89 -7.70 -6.00
C MET A 32 3.18 -6.65 -6.86
N GLY A 33 2.80 -5.52 -6.27
CA GLY A 33 1.96 -4.51 -6.92
C GLY A 33 0.49 -4.91 -7.06
N ASP A 34 0.02 -5.88 -6.26
CA ASP A 34 -1.31 -6.48 -6.38
C ASP A 34 -2.36 -5.64 -5.64
N VAL A 35 -2.93 -4.65 -6.34
CA VAL A 35 -3.93 -3.72 -5.78
C VAL A 35 -5.21 -4.44 -5.34
N GLU A 36 -5.61 -5.49 -6.04
CA GLU A 36 -6.82 -6.25 -5.72
C GLU A 36 -6.65 -6.98 -4.38
N LEU A 37 -5.51 -7.64 -4.19
CA LEU A 37 -5.15 -8.24 -2.91
C LEU A 37 -5.00 -7.17 -1.82
N GLY A 38 -4.38 -6.04 -2.13
CA GLY A 38 -4.24 -4.90 -1.22
C GLY A 38 -5.61 -4.41 -0.71
N GLN A 39 -6.58 -4.24 -1.59
CA GLN A 39 -7.94 -3.84 -1.24
C GLN A 39 -8.59 -4.86 -0.30
N VAL A 40 -8.52 -6.15 -0.64
CA VAL A 40 -9.08 -7.21 0.22
C VAL A 40 -8.44 -7.18 1.60
N LEU A 41 -7.12 -6.98 1.70
CA LEU A 41 -6.43 -6.90 2.98
C LEU A 41 -6.86 -5.69 3.81
N LEU A 42 -6.96 -4.50 3.19
CA LEU A 42 -7.45 -3.29 3.88
C LEU A 42 -8.91 -3.44 4.34
N ASP A 43 -9.77 -4.04 3.53
CA ASP A 43 -11.17 -4.31 3.88
C ASP A 43 -11.31 -5.23 5.10
N HIS A 44 -10.31 -6.06 5.36
CA HIS A 44 -10.24 -6.95 6.52
C HIS A 44 -9.44 -6.36 7.70
N GLY A 45 -9.07 -5.08 7.62
CA GLY A 45 -8.41 -4.35 8.71
C GLY A 45 -6.88 -4.47 8.73
N ALA A 46 -6.24 -4.73 7.59
CA ALA A 46 -4.79 -4.64 7.49
C ALA A 46 -4.33 -3.20 7.81
N ASP A 47 -3.26 -3.09 8.60
CA ASP A 47 -2.64 -1.81 8.90
C ASP A 47 -1.87 -1.30 7.68
N ILE A 48 -2.40 -0.23 7.07
CA ILE A 48 -1.84 0.43 5.90
C ILE A 48 -0.44 1.02 6.16
N ASN A 49 -0.13 1.30 7.42
CA ASN A 49 1.14 1.91 7.87
C ASN A 49 2.04 0.90 8.58
N ALA A 50 1.75 -0.41 8.46
CA ALA A 50 2.58 -1.45 9.05
C ALA A 50 4.05 -1.26 8.63
N GLN A 51 4.96 -1.46 9.58
CA GLN A 51 6.40 -1.42 9.34
C GLN A 51 7.00 -2.78 9.64
N ASP A 52 7.96 -3.19 8.82
CA ASP A 52 8.74 -4.39 9.09
C ASP A 52 9.75 -4.18 10.23
N SER A 53 10.37 -5.28 10.68
CA SER A 53 11.26 -5.31 11.85
C SER A 53 12.74 -5.19 11.47
N ASP A 54 13.06 -4.66 10.28
CA ASP A 54 14.43 -4.47 9.83
C ASP A 54 15.14 -3.32 10.60
N PHE A 55 16.48 -3.23 10.47
CA PHE A 55 17.28 -2.21 11.16
C PHE A 55 16.84 -0.77 10.85
N HIS A 56 16.30 -0.56 9.64
CA HIS A 56 15.49 0.61 9.29
C HIS A 56 14.10 0.09 8.91
N PRO A 57 13.08 0.26 9.77
CA PRO A 57 11.74 -0.24 9.49
C PRO A 57 11.19 0.34 8.19
N HIS A 58 10.82 -0.53 7.25
CA HIS A 58 10.20 -0.14 6.00
C HIS A 58 8.68 -0.21 6.16
N SER A 59 7.99 0.88 5.87
CA SER A 59 6.53 0.87 5.74
C SER A 59 6.09 0.10 4.50
N VAL A 60 4.81 -0.27 4.45
CA VAL A 60 4.18 -0.82 3.24
C VAL A 60 4.41 0.09 2.01
N LEU A 61 4.33 1.41 2.20
CA LEU A 61 4.58 2.39 1.14
C LEU A 61 6.05 2.39 0.70
N ASP A 62 7.01 2.24 1.62
CA ASP A 62 8.44 2.10 1.28
C ASP A 62 8.68 0.88 0.38
N ILE A 63 8.04 -0.26 0.67
CA ILE A 63 8.18 -1.46 -0.15
C ILE A 63 7.65 -1.24 -1.57
N ALA A 64 6.49 -0.60 -1.70
CA ALA A 64 5.93 -0.27 -3.02
C ALA A 64 6.85 0.66 -3.81
N LEU A 65 7.41 1.70 -3.18
CA LEU A 65 8.35 2.63 -3.81
C LEU A 65 9.69 1.97 -4.17
N ALA A 66 10.24 1.14 -3.28
CA ALA A 66 11.50 0.41 -3.50
C ALA A 66 11.40 -0.57 -4.67
N THR A 67 10.20 -1.11 -4.92
CA THR A 67 9.93 -2.06 -6.01
C THR A 67 9.29 -1.41 -7.24
N ASN A 68 9.15 -0.09 -7.27
CA ASN A 68 8.55 0.70 -8.34
C ASN A 68 7.10 0.31 -8.66
N GLN A 69 6.36 -0.16 -7.67
CA GLN A 69 4.94 -0.53 -7.80
C GLN A 69 4.06 0.72 -7.65
N TYR A 70 4.17 1.66 -8.60
CA TYR A 70 3.53 2.97 -8.54
C TYR A 70 2.00 2.91 -8.48
N SER A 71 1.36 1.96 -9.16
CA SER A 71 -0.10 1.75 -9.04
C SER A 71 -0.51 1.38 -7.62
N PHE A 72 0.29 0.55 -6.94
CA PHE A 72 0.04 0.16 -5.56
C PHE A 72 0.39 1.27 -4.56
N ALA A 73 1.51 1.97 -4.77
CA ALA A 73 1.87 3.13 -3.96
C ALA A 73 0.81 4.24 -4.05
N LYS A 74 0.28 4.49 -5.26
CA LYS A 74 -0.88 5.38 -5.46
C LYS A 74 -2.09 4.88 -4.69
N PHE A 75 -2.42 3.60 -4.80
CA PHE A 75 -3.53 2.99 -4.06
C PHE A 75 -3.39 3.19 -2.54
N LEU A 76 -2.19 3.01 -1.98
CA LEU A 76 -1.93 3.25 -0.56
C LEU A 76 -2.17 4.71 -0.17
N LEU A 77 -1.65 5.66 -0.95
CA LEU A 77 -1.84 7.10 -0.69
C LEU A 77 -3.31 7.52 -0.80
N ASP A 78 -4.03 7.01 -1.81
CA ASP A 78 -5.45 7.25 -1.99
C ASP A 78 -6.29 6.70 -0.82
N ASN A 79 -5.78 5.67 -0.12
CA ASN A 79 -6.38 5.08 1.08
C ASN A 79 -5.83 5.66 2.40
N GLY A 80 -5.03 6.74 2.34
CA GLY A 80 -4.58 7.48 3.52
C GLY A 80 -3.32 6.93 4.20
N ALA A 81 -2.45 6.23 3.45
CA ALA A 81 -1.13 5.87 3.94
C ALA A 81 -0.34 7.12 4.37
N ASP A 82 0.36 7.03 5.50
CA ASP A 82 1.13 8.14 6.06
C ASP A 82 2.44 8.32 5.31
N GLU A 83 2.47 9.32 4.43
CA GLU A 83 3.65 9.70 3.66
C GLU A 83 4.84 10.08 4.55
N SER A 84 4.62 10.54 5.77
CA SER A 84 5.71 10.95 6.66
C SER A 84 6.57 9.78 7.16
N LEU A 85 6.06 8.55 7.04
CA LEU A 85 6.78 7.32 7.36
C LEU A 85 7.75 6.91 6.24
N VAL A 86 7.66 7.51 5.05
CA VAL A 86 8.52 7.17 3.92
C VAL A 86 9.96 7.54 4.24
N LEU A 87 10.86 6.56 4.06
CA LEU A 87 12.29 6.77 4.26
C LEU A 87 12.85 7.77 3.25
N LYS A 88 13.79 8.61 3.72
CA LYS A 88 14.43 9.65 2.90
C LYS A 88 15.02 9.13 1.59
N VAL A 89 15.50 7.89 1.59
CA VAL A 89 16.07 7.24 0.39
C VAL A 89 15.03 7.04 -0.73
N TYR A 90 13.74 6.97 -0.39
CA TYR A 90 12.64 6.80 -1.36
C TYR A 90 11.89 8.09 -1.71
N GLN A 91 12.28 9.23 -1.13
CA GLN A 91 11.62 10.52 -1.42
C GLN A 91 11.64 10.88 -2.91
N SER A 92 12.78 10.67 -3.59
CA SER A 92 12.85 10.95 -5.04
C SER A 92 11.88 10.08 -5.85
N ARG A 93 11.68 8.81 -5.46
CA ARG A 93 10.72 7.90 -6.11
C ARG A 93 9.27 8.32 -5.89
N LEU A 94 8.97 8.76 -4.67
CA LEU A 94 7.66 9.29 -4.31
C LEU A 94 7.31 10.54 -5.15
N GLU A 95 8.25 11.48 -5.28
CA GLU A 95 8.06 12.68 -6.10
C GLU A 95 7.96 12.36 -7.59
N GLU A 96 8.78 11.42 -8.11
CA GLU A 96 8.70 10.94 -9.50
C GLU A 96 7.31 10.35 -9.80
N MET A 97 6.81 9.47 -8.94
CA MET A 97 5.48 8.87 -9.08
C MET A 97 4.38 9.93 -9.11
N LYS A 98 4.41 10.90 -8.18
CA LYS A 98 3.44 12.01 -8.13
C LYS A 98 3.46 12.83 -9.40
N ALA A 99 4.65 13.13 -9.93
CA ALA A 99 4.80 13.88 -11.17
C ALA A 99 4.21 13.13 -12.38
N THR A 100 4.41 11.80 -12.48
CA THR A 100 3.81 10.99 -13.54
C THR A 100 2.28 11.03 -13.49
N ILE A 101 1.69 10.87 -12.30
CA ILE A 101 0.23 10.89 -12.12
C ILE A 101 -0.36 12.26 -12.47
N GLU A 102 0.32 13.35 -12.12
CA GLU A 102 -0.16 14.70 -12.43
C GLU A 102 -0.11 14.99 -13.94
N GLU A 103 0.93 14.51 -14.64
CA GLU A 103 1.01 14.65 -16.09
C GLU A 103 -0.11 13.90 -16.82
N GLU A 104 -0.47 12.69 -16.36
CA GLU A 104 -1.60 11.93 -16.90
C GLU A 104 -2.94 12.68 -16.71
N ARG A 105 -3.14 13.34 -15.56
CA ARG A 105 -4.33 14.19 -15.31
C ARG A 105 -4.36 15.42 -16.23
N ARG A 106 -3.20 16.02 -16.49
CA ARG A 106 -3.08 17.21 -17.34
C ARG A 106 -3.46 16.92 -18.78
N ILE A 107 -3.05 15.78 -19.33
CA ILE A 107 -3.41 15.38 -20.71
C ILE A 107 -4.92 15.19 -20.85
N LEU A 108 -5.55 14.47 -19.92
CA LEU A 108 -7.00 14.21 -19.94
C LEU A 108 -7.86 15.48 -19.82
N THR A 109 -7.36 16.52 -19.15
CA THR A 109 -8.08 17.80 -19.07
C THR A 109 -7.94 18.63 -20.34
N LEU A 110 -6.80 18.56 -21.04
CA LEU A 110 -6.60 19.26 -22.31
C LEU A 110 -7.42 18.66 -23.45
N ASP A 111 -7.51 17.32 -23.54
CA ASP A 111 -8.35 16.62 -24.53
C ASP A 111 -9.85 16.98 -24.41
N ASN A 112 -10.31 17.35 -23.21
CA ASN A 112 -11.69 17.77 -22.95
C ASN A 112 -11.99 19.25 -23.28
N ILE A 113 -10.94 20.07 -23.49
CA ILE A 113 -11.07 21.50 -23.79
C ILE A 113 -10.96 21.74 -25.31
N GLU A 114 -10.19 20.93 -26.05
CA GLU A 114 -10.02 21.09 -27.50
C GLU A 114 -11.23 20.61 -28.36
N TYR A 115 -12.21 19.92 -27.78
CA TYR A 115 -13.41 19.43 -28.48
C TYR A 115 -14.72 20.20 -28.17
N ARG A 116 -14.64 21.40 -27.57
CA ARG A 116 -15.81 22.30 -27.36
C ARG A 116 -15.73 23.54 -28.23
#